data_AF-A0A8J6XP46-F1
#
_entry.id   AF-A0A8J6XP46-F1
#
_cell.length_a   1.000
_cell.length_b   1.000
_cell.length_c   1.000
_cell.angle_alpha   90.00
_cell.angle_beta   90.00
_cell.angle_gamma   90.00
#
_symmetry.space_group_name_H-M   'P 1'
#
loop_
_entity.id
_entity.type
_entity.pdbx_description
1 polymer ?
#
loop_
_entity_poly.entity_id
_entity_poly.type
_entity_poly.pdbx_seq_one_letter_code
_entity_poly.pdbx_strand_id
1 'polypeptide(L)'
;MGQTKPLHNNQKRMTACANFRDLGGADLYNQLINSFRIYLYKFNILGWCEPEDIMSESLVRYVEAKKSGKIIYNIEAWLRSTGFNVVREFSRQRKDGKARVTFVDTKILDSFASGQSNNVKDLVMEEEYYTLYKAMKKLDIRTQELLYMRYFEKLSWQEIALRLASQGEVVLPDTLRQRGKRALKALTKQYQEILGL
;
A
#
# COMPACT_ATOMS: atom_id res chain seq x y z
N MET A 1 -10.95 -48.58 -2.22
CA MET A 1 -11.64 -47.28 -2.42
C MET A 1 -10.71 -46.17 -1.97
N GLY A 2 -9.91 -45.63 -2.88
CA GLY A 2 -9.01 -44.52 -2.61
C GLY A 2 -9.66 -43.22 -3.04
N GLN A 3 -9.92 -42.30 -2.10
CA GLN A 3 -10.26 -40.93 -2.43
C GLN A 3 -9.01 -40.06 -2.32
N THR A 4 -8.60 -39.58 -3.49
CA THR A 4 -7.50 -38.66 -3.71
C THR A 4 -7.88 -37.25 -3.26
N LYS A 5 -7.02 -36.66 -2.41
CA LYS A 5 -7.09 -35.29 -1.90
C LYS A 5 -7.02 -34.26 -3.04
N PRO A 6 -7.72 -33.11 -2.96
CA PRO A 6 -7.61 -32.08 -3.98
C PRO A 6 -6.30 -31.29 -3.80
N LEU A 7 -5.25 -31.75 -4.47
CA LEU A 7 -3.96 -31.04 -4.68
C LEU A 7 -4.10 -29.81 -5.63
N HIS A 8 -5.30 -29.24 -5.78
CA HIS A 8 -5.64 -28.36 -6.91
C HIS A 8 -5.43 -26.85 -6.66
N ASN A 9 -4.82 -26.44 -5.53
CA ASN A 9 -4.71 -25.01 -5.17
C ASN A 9 -3.30 -24.41 -5.32
N ASN A 10 -2.25 -25.21 -5.38
CA ASN A 10 -0.87 -24.70 -5.58
C ASN A 10 -0.53 -24.52 -7.07
N GLN A 11 -1.07 -25.36 -7.95
CA GLN A 11 -0.86 -25.25 -9.39
C GLN A 11 -1.42 -23.94 -9.96
N LYS A 12 -2.60 -23.51 -9.48
CA LYS A 12 -3.25 -22.24 -9.88
C LYS A 12 -2.44 -20.99 -9.49
N ARG A 13 -1.74 -21.03 -8.35
CA ARG A 13 -0.87 -19.94 -7.88
C ARG A 13 0.39 -19.82 -8.74
N MET A 14 0.96 -20.94 -9.17
CA MET A 14 2.14 -20.93 -10.06
C MET A 14 1.80 -20.49 -11.50
N THR A 15 0.63 -20.86 -12.03
CA THR A 15 0.21 -20.43 -13.38
C THR A 15 -0.11 -18.93 -13.45
N ALA A 16 -0.51 -18.31 -12.33
CA ALA A 16 -0.71 -16.86 -12.26
C ALA A 16 0.61 -16.07 -12.39
N CYS A 17 1.73 -16.62 -11.88
CA CYS A 17 3.06 -16.01 -12.02
C CYS A 17 3.61 -16.05 -13.45
N ALA A 18 3.22 -17.03 -14.27
CA ALA A 18 3.69 -17.15 -15.65
C ALA A 18 3.20 -16.00 -16.55
N ASN A 19 2.06 -15.38 -16.23
CA ASN A 19 1.47 -14.27 -16.98
C ASN A 19 1.98 -12.88 -16.54
N PHE A 20 2.96 -12.83 -15.64
CA PHE A 20 3.44 -11.56 -15.07
C PHE A 20 4.26 -10.72 -16.06
N ARG A 21 4.95 -11.37 -17.01
CA ARG A 21 5.72 -10.68 -18.05
C ARG A 21 4.85 -9.83 -18.99
N ASP A 22 3.58 -10.20 -19.15
CA ASP A 22 2.65 -9.51 -20.06
C ASP A 22 2.01 -8.25 -19.44
N LEU A 23 2.35 -7.92 -18.20
CA LEU A 23 1.69 -6.86 -17.41
C LEU A 23 2.48 -5.55 -17.31
N GLY A 24 3.66 -5.42 -17.91
CA GLY A 24 4.46 -4.19 -17.82
C GLY A 24 5.68 -4.26 -16.91
N GLY A 25 6.14 -5.47 -16.58
CA GLY A 25 7.44 -5.70 -15.93
C GLY A 25 7.49 -5.49 -14.42
N ALA A 26 8.71 -5.54 -13.86
CA ALA A 26 8.98 -5.40 -12.43
C ALA A 26 8.52 -4.03 -11.87
N ASP A 27 8.51 -2.98 -12.70
CA ASP A 27 8.13 -1.64 -12.27
C ASP A 27 6.64 -1.55 -11.92
N LEU A 28 5.76 -2.12 -12.75
CA LEU A 28 4.33 -2.14 -12.41
C LEU A 28 4.08 -2.96 -11.14
N TYR A 29 4.78 -4.09 -10.96
CA TYR A 29 4.68 -4.89 -9.74
C TYR A 29 4.98 -4.05 -8.51
N ASN A 30 6.13 -3.37 -8.50
CA ASN A 30 6.58 -2.56 -7.39
C ASN A 30 5.61 -1.41 -7.11
N GLN A 31 5.08 -0.76 -8.15
CA GLN A 31 4.07 0.28 -8.01
C GLN A 31 2.75 -0.25 -7.40
N LEU A 32 2.31 -1.44 -7.79
CA LEU A 32 1.10 -2.08 -7.24
C LEU A 32 1.31 -2.52 -5.79
N ILE A 33 2.46 -3.14 -5.48
CA ILE A 33 2.84 -3.53 -4.12
C ILE A 33 2.86 -2.31 -3.19
N ASN A 34 3.49 -1.21 -3.60
CA ASN A 34 3.49 0.03 -2.82
C ASN A 34 2.08 0.60 -2.63
N SER A 35 1.25 0.57 -3.68
CA SER A 35 -0.15 0.99 -3.59
C SER A 35 -0.92 0.14 -2.57
N PHE A 36 -0.73 -1.18 -2.58
CA PHE A 36 -1.40 -2.09 -1.66
C PHE A 36 -0.91 -1.96 -0.22
N ARG A 37 0.39 -1.73 -0.01
CA ARG A 37 0.94 -1.41 1.32
C ARG A 37 0.26 -0.18 1.92
N ILE A 38 0.08 0.88 1.12
CA ILE A 38 -0.65 2.08 1.54
C ILE A 38 -2.12 1.76 1.86
N TYR A 39 -2.79 0.93 1.07
CA TYR A 39 -4.17 0.53 1.35
C TYR A 39 -4.27 -0.28 2.66
N LEU A 40 -3.42 -1.29 2.84
CA LEU A 40 -3.38 -2.12 4.05
C LEU A 40 -3.15 -1.28 5.32
N TYR A 41 -2.22 -0.32 5.25
CA TYR A 41 -1.99 0.64 6.33
C TYR A 41 -3.24 1.47 6.63
N LYS A 42 -3.89 2.04 5.60
CA LYS A 42 -5.13 2.84 5.75
C LYS A 42 -6.29 2.06 6.39
N PHE A 43 -6.41 0.77 6.07
CA PHE A 43 -7.43 -0.11 6.66
C PHE A 43 -6.99 -0.73 8.00
N ASN A 44 -5.81 -0.37 8.50
CA ASN A 44 -5.20 -0.88 9.72
C ASN A 44 -5.06 -2.42 9.75
N ILE A 45 -4.80 -3.03 8.58
CA ILE A 45 -4.66 -4.49 8.42
C ILE A 45 -3.28 -4.91 7.89
N LEU A 46 -2.33 -3.98 7.86
CA LEU A 46 -0.92 -4.29 7.60
C LEU A 46 -0.38 -5.20 8.73
N GLY A 47 0.31 -6.28 8.37
CA GLY A 47 0.77 -7.34 9.28
C GLY A 47 -0.25 -8.44 9.57
N TRP A 48 -1.54 -8.22 9.31
CA TRP A 48 -2.53 -9.31 9.20
C TRP A 48 -2.58 -9.88 7.77
N CYS A 49 -2.28 -9.03 6.80
CA CYS A 49 -2.15 -9.36 5.39
C CYS A 49 -0.98 -8.57 4.82
N GLU A 50 -0.23 -9.19 3.91
CA GLU A 50 0.89 -8.53 3.24
C GLU A 50 0.47 -8.03 1.84
N PRO A 51 1.14 -7.02 1.27
CA PRO A 51 0.86 -6.51 -0.07
C PRO A 51 0.88 -7.60 -1.16
N GLU A 52 1.76 -8.58 -1.02
CA GLU A 52 1.93 -9.73 -1.93
C GLU A 52 0.69 -10.63 -1.94
N ASP A 53 -0.02 -10.74 -0.82
CA ASP A 53 -1.29 -11.48 -0.73
C ASP A 53 -2.37 -10.77 -1.55
N ILE A 54 -2.44 -9.43 -1.45
CA ILE A 54 -3.35 -8.61 -2.24
C ILE A 54 -3.04 -8.72 -3.72
N MET A 55 -1.75 -8.71 -4.08
CA MET A 55 -1.32 -8.88 -5.46
C MET A 55 -1.70 -10.24 -6.02
N SER A 56 -1.42 -11.31 -5.27
CA SER A 56 -1.76 -12.68 -5.65
C SER A 56 -3.26 -12.84 -5.89
N GLU A 57 -4.09 -12.39 -4.95
CA GLU A 57 -5.55 -12.45 -5.06
C GLU A 57 -6.07 -11.62 -6.26
N SER A 58 -5.51 -10.44 -6.49
CA SER A 58 -5.89 -9.57 -7.61
C SER A 58 -5.56 -10.23 -8.96
N LEU A 59 -4.41 -10.89 -9.07
CA LEU A 59 -4.02 -11.62 -10.28
C LEU A 59 -4.91 -12.84 -10.52
N VAL A 60 -5.30 -13.57 -9.48
CA VAL A 60 -6.25 -14.69 -9.61
C VAL A 60 -7.56 -14.19 -10.21
N ARG A 61 -8.14 -13.11 -9.66
CA ARG A 61 -9.37 -12.50 -10.18
C ARG A 61 -9.21 -11.99 -11.60
N TYR A 62 -8.04 -11.47 -11.96
CA TYR A 62 -7.74 -11.04 -13.33
C TYR A 62 -7.78 -12.21 -14.32
N VAL A 63 -7.14 -13.33 -13.98
CA VAL A 63 -7.15 -14.55 -14.80
C VAL A 63 -8.57 -15.08 -14.96
N GLU A 64 -9.37 -15.09 -13.90
CA GLU A 64 -10.77 -15.51 -13.94
C GLU A 64 -11.63 -14.58 -14.82
N ALA A 65 -11.44 -13.26 -14.69
CA ALA A 65 -12.11 -12.29 -15.54
C ALA A 65 -11.77 -12.51 -17.03
N LYS A 66 -10.50 -12.74 -17.37
CA LYS A 66 -10.10 -13.08 -18.75
C LYS A 66 -10.75 -14.37 -19.23
N LYS A 67 -10.76 -15.41 -18.41
CA LYS A 67 -11.40 -16.71 -18.75
C LYS A 67 -12.91 -16.55 -18.99
N SER A 68 -13.57 -15.63 -18.30
CA SER A 68 -14.99 -15.33 -18.51
C SER A 68 -15.28 -14.50 -19.78
N GLY A 69 -14.26 -14.16 -20.57
CA GLY A 69 -14.41 -13.34 -21.78
C GLY A 69 -14.52 -11.84 -21.51
N LYS A 70 -14.25 -11.38 -20.28
CA LYS A 70 -14.30 -9.96 -19.94
C LYS A 70 -13.15 -9.22 -20.63
N ILE A 71 -13.50 -8.20 -21.42
CA ILE A 71 -12.52 -7.32 -22.04
C ILE A 71 -11.98 -6.33 -20.99
N ILE A 72 -10.66 -6.33 -20.81
CA ILE A 72 -9.95 -5.44 -19.87
C ILE A 72 -8.99 -4.57 -20.68
N TYR A 73 -9.35 -3.30 -20.83
CA TYR A 73 -8.59 -2.34 -21.66
C TYR A 73 -7.33 -1.82 -20.99
N ASN A 74 -7.37 -1.58 -19.67
CA ASN A 74 -6.22 -1.12 -18.89
C ASN A 74 -6.03 -2.02 -17.67
N ILE A 75 -5.01 -2.87 -17.73
CA ILE A 75 -4.78 -3.88 -16.72
C ILE A 75 -4.27 -3.27 -15.41
N GLU A 76 -3.42 -2.25 -15.47
CA GLU A 76 -2.92 -1.54 -14.29
C GLU A 76 -4.07 -0.89 -13.50
N ALA A 77 -4.95 -0.16 -14.16
CA ALA A 77 -6.12 0.46 -13.54
C ALA A 77 -7.08 -0.60 -12.96
N TRP A 78 -7.23 -1.72 -13.67
CA TRP A 78 -8.06 -2.85 -13.23
C TRP A 78 -7.47 -3.52 -11.98
N LEU A 79 -6.17 -3.77 -11.95
CA LEU A 79 -5.47 -4.38 -10.81
C LEU A 79 -5.46 -3.46 -9.59
N ARG A 80 -5.25 -2.15 -9.76
CA ARG A 80 -5.38 -1.20 -8.63
C ARG A 80 -6.77 -1.20 -8.02
N SER A 81 -7.81 -1.15 -8.87
CA SER A 81 -9.20 -1.16 -8.42
C SER A 81 -9.58 -2.48 -7.75
N THR A 82 -9.14 -3.59 -8.32
CA THR A 82 -9.39 -4.94 -7.79
C THR A 82 -8.66 -5.15 -6.46
N GLY A 83 -7.39 -4.78 -6.38
CA GLY A 83 -6.62 -4.88 -5.14
C GLY A 83 -7.19 -4.03 -4.01
N PHE A 84 -7.70 -2.82 -4.31
CA PHE A 84 -8.43 -2.03 -3.33
C PHE A 84 -9.69 -2.75 -2.80
N ASN A 85 -10.45 -3.40 -3.69
CA ASN A 85 -11.62 -4.18 -3.28
C ASN A 85 -11.23 -5.39 -2.41
N VAL A 86 -10.15 -6.09 -2.76
CA VAL A 86 -9.60 -7.19 -1.96
C VAL A 86 -9.23 -6.71 -0.55
N VAL A 87 -8.50 -5.59 -0.43
CA VAL A 87 -8.17 -4.99 0.88
C VAL A 87 -9.43 -4.67 1.69
N ARG A 88 -10.46 -4.11 1.04
CA ARG A 88 -11.74 -3.81 1.70
C ARG A 88 -12.45 -5.08 2.18
N GLU A 89 -12.46 -6.14 1.39
CA GLU A 89 -13.02 -7.44 1.76
C GLU A 89 -12.28 -8.05 2.96
N PHE A 90 -10.95 -8.00 2.93
CA PHE A 90 -10.10 -8.50 4.01
C PHE A 90 -10.31 -7.72 5.31
N SER A 91 -10.41 -6.39 5.22
CA SER A 91 -10.74 -5.55 6.37
C SER A 91 -12.09 -5.92 6.99
N ARG A 92 -13.10 -6.23 6.17
CA ARG A 92 -14.40 -6.72 6.66
C ARG A 92 -14.29 -8.09 7.32
N GLN A 93 -13.60 -9.04 6.71
CA GLN A 93 -13.41 -10.38 7.27
C GLN A 93 -12.75 -10.33 8.66
N ARG A 94 -11.75 -9.46 8.83
CA ARG A 94 -11.11 -9.23 10.13
C ARG A 94 -12.10 -8.69 11.17
N LYS A 95 -12.95 -7.72 10.79
CA LYS A 95 -13.96 -7.15 11.70
C LYS A 95 -15.04 -8.15 12.09
N ASP A 96 -15.42 -9.02 11.16
CA ASP A 96 -16.44 -10.06 11.37
C ASP A 96 -15.90 -11.28 12.14
N GLY A 97 -14.66 -11.25 12.62
CA GLY A 97 -14.02 -12.35 13.36
C GLY A 97 -13.77 -13.61 12.53
N LYS A 98 -13.92 -13.52 11.19
CA LYS A 98 -13.63 -14.63 10.28
C LYS A 98 -12.12 -14.76 10.13
N ALA A 99 -11.49 -15.52 11.03
CA ALA A 99 -10.08 -15.84 10.92
C ALA A 99 -9.80 -16.53 9.58
N ARG A 100 -8.83 -16.01 8.82
CA ARG A 100 -8.19 -16.83 7.79
C ARG A 100 -7.42 -17.92 8.53
N VAL A 101 -7.93 -19.15 8.47
CA VAL A 101 -7.07 -20.33 8.67
C VAL A 101 -6.17 -20.41 7.43
N THR A 102 -5.11 -19.61 7.44
CA THR A 102 -3.93 -19.92 6.64
C THR A 102 -3.37 -21.18 7.29
N PHE A 103 -3.58 -22.35 6.69
CA PHE A 103 -2.85 -23.56 7.05
C PHE A 103 -1.36 -23.32 6.74
N VAL A 104 -0.69 -22.62 7.65
CA VAL A 104 0.76 -22.71 7.80
C VAL A 104 0.95 -24.02 8.54
N ASP A 105 1.53 -25.01 7.86
CA ASP A 105 1.92 -26.28 8.45
C ASP A 105 2.71 -25.97 9.72
N THR A 106 2.16 -26.31 10.88
CA THR A 106 2.70 -25.92 12.20
C THR A 106 4.13 -26.42 12.40
N LYS A 107 4.58 -27.41 11.62
CA LYS A 107 5.97 -27.86 11.58
C LYS A 107 6.97 -26.83 11.02
N ILE A 108 6.54 -25.91 10.17
CA ILE A 108 7.42 -24.86 9.63
C ILE A 108 7.61 -23.74 10.66
N LEU A 109 6.59 -23.46 11.48
CA LEU A 109 6.64 -22.39 12.49
C LEU A 109 7.63 -22.71 13.62
N ASP A 110 7.71 -23.97 14.05
CA ASP A 110 8.67 -24.43 15.06
C ASP A 110 10.14 -24.32 14.59
N SER A 111 10.37 -24.25 13.27
CA SER A 111 11.71 -24.07 12.69
C SER A 111 12.18 -22.61 12.70
N PHE A 112 11.24 -21.65 12.73
CA PHE A 112 11.53 -20.20 12.73
C PHE A 112 11.59 -19.59 14.14
N ALA A 113 11.06 -20.29 15.15
CA ALA A 113 11.01 -19.81 16.53
C ALA A 113 12.39 -19.74 17.23
N SER A 114 13.46 -20.26 16.62
CA SER A 114 14.83 -20.22 17.16
C SER A 114 15.74 -19.15 16.55
N GLY A 115 15.24 -18.30 15.64
CA GLY A 115 16.00 -17.19 15.04
C GLY A 115 15.44 -15.83 15.46
N GLN A 116 16.17 -15.11 16.32
CA GLN A 116 15.86 -13.73 16.75
C GLN A 116 15.35 -12.85 15.60
N SER A 117 14.09 -12.43 15.68
CA SER A 117 13.45 -11.50 14.74
C SER A 117 13.31 -10.10 15.37
N ASN A 118 14.43 -9.45 15.68
CA ASN A 118 14.45 -8.09 16.25
C ASN A 118 15.48 -7.19 15.53
N ASN A 119 15.55 -7.18 14.19
CA ASN A 119 16.46 -6.23 13.53
C ASN A 119 15.97 -5.73 12.17
N VAL A 120 15.45 -6.60 11.29
CA VAL A 120 15.15 -6.18 9.90
C VAL A 120 13.97 -5.21 9.81
N LYS A 121 12.90 -5.39 10.61
CA LYS A 121 11.72 -4.51 10.57
C LYS A 121 12.04 -3.11 11.09
N ASP A 122 12.80 -3.02 12.17
CA ASP A 122 13.15 -1.73 12.78
C ASP A 122 14.10 -0.94 11.87
N LEU A 123 15.05 -1.62 11.22
CA LEU A 123 15.96 -1.02 10.24
C LEU A 123 15.21 -0.50 9.00
N VAL A 124 14.25 -1.26 8.47
CA VAL A 124 13.45 -0.82 7.31
C VAL A 124 12.58 0.41 7.65
N MET A 125 12.00 0.44 8.85
CA MET A 125 11.23 1.60 9.31
C MET A 125 12.10 2.85 9.48
N GLU A 126 13.34 2.68 9.95
CA GLU A 126 14.31 3.76 10.09
C GLU A 126 14.76 4.32 8.73
N GLU A 127 15.01 3.44 7.75
CA GLU A 127 15.34 3.82 6.37
C GLU A 127 14.19 4.53 5.66
N GLU A 128 12.95 4.03 5.81
CA GLU A 128 11.76 4.67 5.25
C GLU A 128 11.53 6.07 5.85
N TYR A 129 11.70 6.20 7.18
CA TYR A 129 11.58 7.48 7.88
C TYR A 129 12.67 8.47 7.46
N TYR A 130 13.91 8.01 7.36
CA TYR A 130 15.04 8.83 6.92
C TYR A 130 14.86 9.31 5.47
N THR A 131 14.33 8.46 4.59
CA THR A 131 14.02 8.81 3.21
C THR A 131 12.90 9.85 3.13
N LEU A 132 11.84 9.68 3.92
CA LEU A 132 10.75 10.65 4.03
C LEU A 132 11.25 12.01 4.55
N TYR A 133 12.13 11.99 5.55
CA TYR A 133 12.76 13.19 6.10
C TYR A 133 13.59 13.92 5.03
N LYS A 134 14.42 13.20 4.27
CA LYS A 134 15.17 13.77 3.14
C LYS A 134 14.25 14.36 2.08
N ALA A 135 13.17 13.67 1.73
CA ALA A 135 12.18 14.16 0.77
C ALA A 135 11.51 15.45 1.25
N MET A 136 11.15 15.51 2.54
CA MET A 136 10.57 16.70 3.17
C MET A 136 11.54 17.88 3.12
N LYS A 137 12.83 17.66 3.40
CA LYS A 137 13.86 18.71 3.36
C LYS A 137 14.12 19.32 1.99
N LYS A 138 13.76 18.62 0.90
CA LYS A 138 13.86 19.14 -0.46
C LYS A 138 12.69 20.05 -0.88
N LEU A 139 11.61 20.11 -0.10
CA LEU A 139 10.49 21.00 -0.36
C LEU A 139 10.83 22.44 0.05
N ASP A 140 10.14 23.43 -0.51
CA ASP A 140 10.27 24.80 -0.02
C ASP A 140 9.74 24.94 1.41
N ILE A 141 10.27 25.93 2.15
CA ILE A 141 10.00 26.12 3.57
C ILE A 141 8.51 26.27 3.86
N ARG A 142 7.76 26.99 3.02
CA ARG A 142 6.32 27.20 3.22
C ARG A 142 5.53 25.92 3.01
N THR A 143 5.93 25.10 2.05
CA THR A 143 5.34 23.77 1.81
C THR A 143 5.65 22.80 2.96
N GLN A 144 6.88 22.81 3.50
CA GLN A 144 7.23 22.03 4.69
C GLN A 144 6.37 22.43 5.88
N GLU A 145 6.25 23.73 6.16
CA GLU A 145 5.47 24.27 7.27
C GLU A 145 3.98 23.90 7.16
N LEU A 146 3.41 23.99 5.95
CA LEU A 146 2.03 23.59 5.69
C LEU A 146 1.78 22.10 5.97
N LEU A 147 2.71 21.23 5.55
CA LEU A 147 2.62 19.79 5.84
C LEU A 147 2.83 19.50 7.32
N TYR A 148 3.73 20.22 7.99
CA TYR A 148 3.98 20.10 9.42
C TYR A 148 2.71 20.39 10.23
N MET A 149 2.11 21.57 10.00
CA MET A 149 0.86 21.96 10.64
C MET A 149 -0.27 20.95 10.39
N ARG A 150 -0.37 20.44 9.16
CA ARG A 150 -1.47 19.53 8.79
C ARG A 150 -1.34 18.14 9.40
N TYR A 151 -0.15 17.55 9.42
CA TYR A 151 0.04 16.13 9.74
C TYR A 151 0.69 15.89 11.10
N PHE A 152 1.61 16.75 11.54
CA PHE A 152 2.28 16.61 12.82
C PHE A 152 1.48 17.30 13.93
N GLU A 153 1.06 18.54 13.71
CA GLU A 153 0.21 19.27 14.67
C GLU A 153 -1.28 18.94 14.52
N LYS A 154 -1.66 18.25 13.44
CA LYS A 154 -3.04 17.79 13.15
C LYS A 154 -4.07 18.92 13.02
N LEU A 155 -3.63 20.12 12.63
CA LEU A 155 -4.52 21.26 12.43
C LEU A 155 -5.45 21.05 11.21
N SER A 156 -6.70 21.49 11.34
CA SER A 156 -7.66 21.64 10.24
C SER A 156 -7.27 22.77 9.30
N TRP A 157 -7.82 22.79 8.08
CA TRP A 157 -7.55 23.88 7.14
C TRP A 157 -8.01 25.24 7.65
N GLN A 158 -9.07 25.25 8.47
CA GLN A 158 -9.57 26.44 9.17
C GLN A 158 -8.56 26.93 10.22
N GLU A 159 -8.04 26.04 11.05
CA GLU A 159 -7.04 26.40 12.07
C GLU A 159 -5.72 26.88 11.44
N ILE A 160 -5.30 26.26 10.34
CA ILE A 160 -4.13 26.71 9.58
C ILE A 160 -4.37 28.10 8.98
N ALA A 161 -5.55 28.36 8.42
CA ALA A 161 -5.91 29.69 7.90
C ALA A 161 -5.86 30.76 8.99
N LEU A 162 -6.40 30.47 10.18
CA LEU A 162 -6.36 31.38 11.33
C LEU A 162 -4.93 31.64 11.80
N ARG A 163 -4.08 30.60 11.84
CA ARG A 163 -2.66 30.76 12.22
C ARG A 163 -1.90 31.63 11.22
N LEU A 164 -2.06 31.38 9.93
CA LEU A 164 -1.41 32.19 8.89
C LEU A 164 -1.93 33.64 8.92
N ALA A 165 -3.22 33.84 9.15
CA ALA A 165 -3.80 35.16 9.29
C ALA A 165 -3.20 35.93 10.48
N SER A 166 -2.93 35.25 11.61
CA SER A 166 -2.24 35.85 12.76
C SER A 166 -0.79 36.27 12.47
N GLN A 167 -0.18 35.68 11.43
CA GLN A 167 1.15 36.01 10.93
C GLN A 167 1.12 37.01 9.77
N GLY A 168 -0.05 37.53 9.41
CA GLY A 168 -0.24 38.52 8.33
C GLY A 168 -0.52 37.94 6.94
N GLU A 169 -0.67 36.61 6.80
CA GLU A 169 -1.04 35.97 5.53
C GLU A 169 -2.50 35.52 5.55
N VAL A 170 -3.39 36.27 4.88
CA VAL A 170 -4.81 35.89 4.78
C VAL A 170 -5.02 34.94 3.62
N VAL A 171 -5.32 33.67 3.92
CA VAL A 171 -5.55 32.62 2.93
C VAL A 171 -6.82 31.84 3.26
N LEU A 172 -7.65 31.60 2.26
CA LEU A 172 -8.87 30.80 2.43
C LEU A 172 -8.55 29.30 2.65
N PRO A 173 -9.34 28.58 3.48
CA PRO A 173 -9.16 27.15 3.73
C PRO A 173 -9.13 26.29 2.45
N ASP A 174 -9.96 26.61 1.45
CA ASP A 174 -9.97 25.88 0.18
C ASP A 174 -8.67 26.04 -0.62
N THR A 175 -8.10 27.23 -0.59
CA THR A 175 -6.78 27.50 -1.17
C THR A 175 -5.71 26.70 -0.45
N LEU A 176 -5.75 26.64 0.89
CA LEU A 176 -4.83 25.81 1.67
C LEU A 176 -4.99 24.32 1.38
N ARG A 177 -6.22 23.83 1.18
CA ARG A 177 -6.47 22.45 0.77
C ARG A 177 -5.82 22.13 -0.58
N GLN A 178 -5.92 23.04 -1.56
CA GLN A 178 -5.26 22.87 -2.86
C GLN A 178 -3.73 22.95 -2.74
N ARG A 179 -3.20 23.87 -1.93
CA ARG A 179 -1.77 23.94 -1.61
C ARG A 179 -1.30 22.64 -0.97
N GLY A 180 -2.04 22.10 0.00
CA GLY A 180 -1.74 20.82 0.64
C GLY A 180 -1.75 19.62 -0.31
N LYS A 181 -2.68 19.59 -1.27
CA LYS A 181 -2.69 18.57 -2.34
C LYS A 181 -1.43 18.66 -3.20
N ARG A 182 -1.03 19.87 -3.59
CA ARG A 182 0.21 20.10 -4.37
C ARG A 182 1.46 19.75 -3.55
N ALA A 183 1.46 20.10 -2.27
CA ALA A 183 2.52 19.79 -1.31
C ALA A 183 2.75 18.28 -1.20
N LEU A 184 1.68 17.49 -1.05
CA LEU A 184 1.77 16.04 -1.05
C LEU A 184 2.31 15.49 -2.38
N LYS A 185 1.84 16.01 -3.52
CA LYS A 185 2.35 15.58 -4.83
C LYS A 185 3.84 15.88 -4.98
N ALA A 186 4.28 17.05 -4.51
CA ALA A 186 5.69 17.42 -4.48
C ALA A 186 6.50 16.51 -3.56
N LEU A 187 6.01 16.21 -2.36
CA LEU A 187 6.65 15.28 -1.42
C LEU A 187 6.80 13.88 -2.03
N THR A 188 5.73 13.36 -2.65
CA THR A 188 5.77 12.06 -3.33
C THR A 188 6.81 12.05 -4.45
N LYS A 189 6.89 13.12 -5.25
CA LYS A 189 7.91 13.24 -6.29
C LYS A 189 9.33 13.19 -5.70
N GLN A 190 9.59 13.97 -4.65
CA GLN A 190 10.91 13.99 -3.99
C GLN A 190 11.27 12.64 -3.36
N TYR A 191 10.29 11.95 -2.80
CA TYR A 191 10.45 10.62 -2.22
C TYR A 191 10.79 9.58 -3.29
N GLN A 192 10.09 9.60 -4.43
CA GLN A 192 10.38 8.73 -5.58
C GLN A 192 11.78 8.99 -6.15
N GLU A 193 12.17 10.26 -6.32
CA GLU A 193 13.50 10.63 -6.80
C GLU A 193 14.62 10.09 -5.89
N ILE A 194 14.43 10.09 -4.57
CA ILE A 194 15.43 9.55 -3.63
C ILE A 194 15.51 8.03 -3.71
N LEU A 195 14.37 7.36 -3.96
CA LEU A 195 14.31 5.91 -4.13
C LEU A 195 14.72 5.44 -5.53
N GLY A 196 14.95 6.35 -6.48
CA GLY A 196 15.27 6.02 -7.87
C GLY A 196 14.09 5.44 -8.65
N LEU A 197 12.86 5.83 -8.30
CA LEU A 197 11.59 5.37 -8.89
C LEU A 197 10.97 6.39 -9.86
#